data_AF-A0A447P3F3-F1
#
_entry.id   AF-A0A447P3F3-F1
#
_cell.length_a   1.000
_cell.length_b   1.000
_cell.length_c   1.000
_cell.angle_alpha   90.00
_cell.angle_beta   90.00
_cell.angle_gamma   90.00
#
_symmetry.space_group_name_H-M   'P 1'
#
loop_
_entity.id
_entity.type
_entity.pdbx_description
1 polymer ?
#
loop_
_entity_poly.entity_id
_entity_poly.type
_entity_poly.pdbx_seq_one_letter_code
_entity_poly.pdbx_strand_id
1 'polypeptide(L)'
;MGVVQRRLTFTHQRVYPGLTNEPRHWVRSNPQATAIAFLMRDDNGVAQLWLISPQGGEPRQLTHHATGVQSAFNWHPSGKWLGLVLENRIACCDAQSGRIDFLTARHDNPPSADAVVFSPDGRHVAWMEEVKGFRQLWVTETGR
;
A
#
# COMPACT_ATOMS: atom_id res chain seq x y z
N MET A 1 -16.94 27.07 13.07
CA MET A 1 -16.41 25.73 13.35
C MET A 1 -14.90 25.78 13.18
N GLY A 2 -14.15 25.28 14.16
CA GLY A 2 -12.69 25.33 14.18
C GLY A 2 -12.04 24.02 13.73
N VAL A 3 -10.72 24.01 13.68
CA VAL A 3 -9.91 22.81 13.43
C VAL A 3 -10.04 21.88 14.65
N VAL A 4 -10.38 20.61 14.40
CA VAL A 4 -10.52 19.58 15.45
C VAL A 4 -9.58 18.42 15.14
N GLN A 5 -8.93 17.89 16.18
CA GLN A 5 -8.10 16.69 16.10
C GLN A 5 -8.83 15.51 16.72
N ARG A 6 -8.67 14.33 16.13
CA ARG A 6 -9.15 13.07 16.69
C ARG A 6 -8.24 11.92 16.34
N ARG A 7 -8.25 10.91 17.20
CA ARG A 7 -7.59 9.62 16.97
C ARG A 7 -8.55 8.68 16.24
N LEU A 8 -8.06 7.99 15.19
CA LEU A 8 -8.86 7.05 14.40
C LEU A 8 -8.64 5.58 14.78
N THR A 9 -7.45 5.19 15.21
CA THR A 9 -7.10 3.78 15.47
C THR A 9 -6.83 3.51 16.94
N PHE A 10 -7.40 2.44 17.50
CA PHE A 10 -7.28 2.04 18.91
C PHE A 10 -6.76 0.60 19.06
N THR A 11 -5.71 0.25 18.33
CA THR A 11 -5.26 -1.14 18.09
C THR A 11 -4.27 -1.70 19.12
N HIS A 12 -4.23 -1.13 20.33
CA HIS A 12 -3.26 -1.54 21.35
C HIS A 12 -3.50 -2.93 21.95
N GLN A 13 -4.71 -3.48 21.77
CA GLN A 13 -5.10 -4.79 22.30
C GLN A 13 -4.89 -5.93 21.29
N ARG A 14 -4.44 -5.65 20.06
CA ARG A 14 -4.15 -6.68 19.07
C ARG A 14 -2.93 -7.50 19.50
N VAL A 15 -2.84 -8.75 19.04
CA VAL A 15 -1.66 -9.63 19.25
C VAL A 15 -0.36 -8.95 18.81
N TYR A 16 -0.43 -8.18 17.72
CA TYR A 16 0.61 -7.26 17.28
C TYR A 16 0.08 -5.82 17.41
N PRO A 17 0.37 -5.12 18.52
CA PRO A 17 -0.20 -3.81 18.81
C PRO A 17 0.25 -2.71 17.84
N GLY A 18 -0.66 -1.77 17.55
CA GLY A 18 -0.35 -0.57 16.78
C GLY A 18 -0.26 -0.78 15.27
N LEU A 19 0.12 0.26 14.54
CA LEU A 19 0.42 0.20 13.11
C LEU A 19 1.88 -0.23 12.93
N THR A 20 2.20 -0.92 11.83
CA THR A 20 3.59 -1.39 11.64
C THR A 20 4.50 -0.23 11.23
N ASN A 21 5.75 -0.24 11.69
CA ASN A 21 6.79 0.68 11.23
C ASN A 21 7.61 0.11 10.07
N GLU A 22 7.42 -1.18 9.77
CA GLU A 22 8.13 -1.90 8.72
C GLU A 22 7.14 -2.62 7.77
N PRO A 23 7.26 -2.43 6.44
CA PRO A 23 8.14 -1.45 5.81
C PRO A 23 7.73 -0.01 6.18
N ARG A 24 8.70 0.91 6.11
CA ARG A 24 8.43 2.34 6.31
C ARG A 24 7.41 2.77 5.26
N HIS A 25 6.34 3.39 5.72
CA HIS A 25 5.29 3.89 4.83
C HIS A 25 4.74 5.20 5.35
N TRP A 26 4.05 5.91 4.46
CA TRP A 26 3.22 7.04 4.83
C TRP A 26 1.76 6.67 4.62
N VAL A 27 0.88 7.12 5.51
CA VAL A 27 -0.56 6.97 5.30
C VAL A 27 -1.01 7.71 4.05
N ARG A 28 -2.05 7.20 3.37
CA ARG A 28 -2.57 7.80 2.13
C ARG A 28 -4.08 7.80 2.11
N SER A 29 -4.68 8.97 1.94
CA SER A 29 -6.11 9.08 1.59
C SER A 29 -6.31 8.68 0.13
N ASN A 30 -7.41 7.97 -0.16
CA ASN A 30 -7.84 7.83 -1.55
C ASN A 30 -8.28 9.19 -2.12
N PRO A 31 -8.33 9.34 -3.45
CA PRO A 31 -8.71 10.60 -4.09
C PRO A 31 -10.12 11.09 -3.73
N GLN A 32 -11.03 10.18 -3.36
CA GLN A 32 -12.40 10.53 -2.94
C GLN A 32 -12.53 10.88 -1.46
N ALA A 33 -11.44 10.82 -0.68
CA ALA A 33 -11.42 11.08 0.76
C ALA A 33 -12.42 10.24 1.59
N THR A 34 -12.69 9.01 1.15
CA THR A 34 -13.55 8.04 1.84
C THR A 34 -12.78 6.96 2.57
N ALA A 35 -11.49 6.77 2.24
CA ALA A 35 -10.64 5.77 2.86
C ALA A 35 -9.21 6.28 3.05
N ILE A 36 -8.61 5.96 4.20
CA ILE A 36 -7.19 6.14 4.49
C ILE A 36 -6.55 4.75 4.52
N ALA A 37 -5.55 4.54 3.68
CA ALA A 37 -4.75 3.33 3.65
C ALA A 37 -3.50 3.45 4.54
N PHE A 38 -3.15 2.35 5.21
CA PHE A 38 -1.99 2.22 6.09
C PHE A 38 -1.55 0.75 6.19
N LEU A 39 -0.36 0.49 6.74
CA LEU A 39 0.07 -0.88 7.05
C LEU A 39 -0.09 -1.20 8.54
N MET A 40 -0.57 -2.41 8.81
CA MET A 40 -0.67 -2.97 10.15
C MET A 40 -0.45 -4.48 10.07
N ARG A 41 0.15 -5.06 11.11
CA ARG A 41 0.33 -6.51 11.18
C ARG A 41 -1.02 -7.19 11.44
N ASP A 42 -1.29 -8.26 10.72
CA ASP A 42 -2.42 -9.14 11.02
C ASP A 42 -2.10 -10.05 12.23
N ASP A 43 -3.01 -10.97 12.54
CA ASP A 43 -2.87 -11.86 13.71
C ASP A 43 -1.76 -12.91 13.55
N ASN A 44 -1.20 -13.06 12.35
CA ASN A 44 -0.02 -13.87 12.08
C ASN A 44 1.27 -13.04 12.07
N GLY A 45 1.19 -11.75 12.40
CA GLY A 45 2.34 -10.84 12.42
C GLY A 45 2.77 -10.35 11.04
N VAL A 46 1.98 -10.61 10.00
CA VAL A 46 2.31 -10.25 8.61
C VAL A 46 1.83 -8.84 8.33
N ALA A 47 2.69 -7.98 7.77
CA ALA A 47 2.32 -6.62 7.41
C ALA A 47 1.34 -6.62 6.22
N GLN A 48 0.10 -6.24 6.47
CA GLN A 48 -0.96 -6.18 5.46
C GLN A 48 -1.35 -4.73 5.18
N LEU A 49 -2.04 -4.50 4.06
CA LEU A 49 -2.70 -3.25 3.75
C LEU A 49 -4.05 -3.21 4.47
N TRP A 50 -4.34 -2.10 5.14
CA TRP A 50 -5.57 -1.85 5.87
C TRP A 50 -6.17 -0.52 5.43
N LEU A 51 -7.50 -0.44 5.48
CA LEU A 51 -8.24 0.79 5.24
C LEU A 51 -9.03 1.20 6.48
N ILE A 52 -9.13 2.51 6.73
CA ILE A 52 -10.06 3.08 7.71
C ILE A 52 -10.78 4.28 7.09
N SER A 53 -12.04 4.50 7.47
CA SER A 53 -12.74 5.71 7.09
C SER A 53 -12.15 6.92 7.82
N PRO A 54 -11.98 8.08 7.14
CA PRO A 54 -11.59 9.31 7.83
C PRO A 54 -12.64 9.76 8.84
N GLN A 55 -13.86 9.22 8.79
CA GLN A 55 -14.94 9.43 9.76
C GLN A 55 -14.75 8.62 11.06
N GLY A 56 -13.82 7.66 11.10
CA GLY A 56 -13.61 6.73 12.21
C GLY A 56 -14.22 5.36 11.95
N GLY A 57 -14.38 4.57 13.01
CA GLY A 57 -14.84 3.17 12.93
C GLY A 57 -13.69 2.18 12.89
N GLU A 58 -14.03 0.91 12.67
CA GLU A 58 -13.06 -0.19 12.71
C GLU A 58 -12.19 -0.24 11.44
N PRO A 59 -10.86 -0.41 11.56
CA PRO A 59 -10.01 -0.77 10.44
C PRO A 59 -10.46 -2.04 9.72
N ARG A 60 -10.47 -2.00 8.40
CA ARG A 60 -10.70 -3.17 7.54
C ARG A 60 -9.39 -3.67 6.97
N GLN A 61 -9.07 -4.95 7.23
CA GLN A 61 -7.97 -5.63 6.57
C GLN A 61 -8.31 -5.76 5.08
N LEU A 62 -7.46 -5.22 4.22
CA LEU A 62 -7.66 -5.28 2.78
C LEU A 62 -6.96 -6.49 2.18
N THR A 63 -5.71 -6.75 2.55
CA THR A 63 -4.92 -7.87 2.03
C THR A 63 -4.76 -9.00 3.05
N HIS A 64 -4.68 -10.22 2.54
CA HIS A 64 -4.60 -11.45 3.35
C HIS A 64 -3.57 -12.42 2.75
N HIS A 65 -2.32 -11.98 2.59
CA HIS A 65 -1.25 -12.80 2.00
C HIS A 65 -0.36 -13.45 3.06
N ALA A 66 0.21 -14.60 2.72
CA ALA A 66 1.20 -15.27 3.57
C ALA A 66 2.48 -14.43 3.75
N THR A 67 2.84 -13.63 2.74
CA THR A 67 3.97 -12.67 2.79
C THR A 67 3.45 -11.25 2.98
N GLY A 68 4.23 -10.42 3.68
CA GLY A 68 3.85 -9.04 3.93
C GLY A 68 4.03 -8.14 2.71
N VAL A 69 3.32 -7.00 2.71
CA VAL A 69 3.60 -5.87 1.82
C VAL A 69 5.01 -5.36 2.08
N GLN A 70 5.79 -5.14 1.02
CA GLN A 70 7.24 -4.92 1.11
C GLN A 70 7.66 -3.47 0.85
N SER A 71 6.70 -2.58 0.56
CA SER A 71 6.98 -1.18 0.25
C SER A 71 5.99 -0.20 0.86
N ALA A 72 6.31 1.09 0.78
CA ALA A 72 5.28 2.11 0.76
C ALA A 72 4.37 1.94 -0.46
N PHE A 73 3.12 2.37 -0.34
CA PHE A 73 2.07 2.21 -1.35
C PHE A 73 1.49 3.56 -1.76
N ASN A 74 0.80 3.60 -2.90
CA ASN A 74 0.05 4.78 -3.34
C ASN A 74 -1.30 4.39 -3.95
N TRP A 75 -2.26 5.31 -3.90
CA TRP A 75 -3.54 5.15 -4.58
C TRP A 75 -3.42 5.47 -6.06
N HIS A 76 -4.06 4.65 -6.88
CA HIS A 76 -4.35 4.99 -8.27
C HIS A 76 -5.32 6.19 -8.32
N PRO A 77 -5.21 7.11 -9.30
CA PRO A 77 -6.09 8.29 -9.41
C PRO A 77 -7.59 7.98 -9.42
N SER A 78 -7.98 6.80 -9.90
CA SER A 78 -9.38 6.34 -9.84
C SER A 78 -9.92 6.09 -8.42
N GLY A 79 -9.04 5.90 -7.44
CA GLY A 79 -9.38 5.43 -6.09
C GLY A 79 -9.82 3.97 -5.97
N LYS A 80 -9.84 3.20 -7.07
CA LYS A 80 -10.19 1.77 -7.08
C LYS A 80 -9.00 0.84 -6.81
N TRP A 81 -7.78 1.34 -6.97
CA TRP A 81 -6.57 0.52 -6.91
C TRP A 81 -5.50 1.13 -6.01
N LEU A 82 -4.69 0.29 -5.40
CA LEU A 82 -3.47 0.64 -4.67
C LEU A 82 -2.27 -0.04 -5.32
N GLY A 83 -1.20 0.70 -5.55
CA GLY A 83 0.07 0.17 -6.02
C GLY A 83 0.99 -0.12 -4.84
N LEU A 84 1.65 -1.29 -4.85
CA LEU A 84 2.55 -1.75 -3.80
C LEU A 84 3.56 -2.77 -4.34
N VAL A 85 4.57 -3.09 -3.55
CA VAL A 85 5.46 -4.24 -3.77
C VAL A 85 4.99 -5.41 -2.90
N LEU A 86 4.77 -6.55 -3.54
CA LEU A 86 4.42 -7.81 -2.90
C LEU A 86 5.13 -8.97 -3.63
N GLU A 87 5.69 -9.93 -2.89
CA GLU A 87 6.48 -11.03 -3.44
C GLU A 87 7.56 -10.57 -4.44
N ASN A 88 8.25 -9.48 -4.13
CA ASN A 88 9.29 -8.82 -4.95
C ASN A 88 8.78 -8.38 -6.33
N ARG A 89 7.49 -8.07 -6.46
CA ARG A 89 6.86 -7.64 -7.72
C ARG A 89 6.00 -6.41 -7.51
N ILE A 90 5.88 -5.60 -8.55
CA ILE A 90 4.90 -4.53 -8.61
C ILE A 90 3.51 -5.13 -8.73
N ALA A 91 2.62 -4.75 -7.82
CA ALA A 91 1.27 -5.25 -7.71
C ALA A 91 0.26 -4.10 -7.63
N CYS A 92 -0.92 -4.34 -8.19
CA CYS A 92 -2.11 -3.53 -7.97
C CYS A 92 -3.09 -4.32 -7.09
N CYS A 93 -3.51 -3.70 -5.99
CA CYS A 93 -4.52 -4.21 -5.08
C CYS A 93 -5.85 -3.51 -5.33
N ASP A 94 -6.91 -4.26 -5.62
CA ASP A 94 -8.27 -3.74 -5.69
C ASP A 94 -8.72 -3.27 -4.29
N ALA A 95 -9.08 -2.00 -4.17
CA ALA A 95 -9.34 -1.38 -2.88
C ALA A 95 -10.62 -1.87 -2.19
N GLN A 96 -11.51 -2.53 -2.92
CA GLN A 96 -12.74 -3.08 -2.37
C GLN A 96 -12.53 -4.52 -1.88
N SER A 97 -12.09 -5.38 -2.79
CA SER A 97 -11.97 -6.84 -2.61
C SER A 97 -10.64 -7.30 -2.04
N GLY A 98 -9.58 -6.49 -2.16
CA GLY A 98 -8.22 -6.90 -1.79
C GLY A 98 -7.52 -7.79 -2.83
N ARG A 99 -8.15 -8.00 -4.00
CA ARG A 99 -7.56 -8.82 -5.08
C ARG A 99 -6.25 -8.20 -5.56
N ILE A 100 -5.22 -9.04 -5.71
CA ILE A 100 -3.92 -8.65 -6.25
C ILE A 100 -3.80 -9.03 -7.73
N ASP A 101 -3.44 -8.05 -8.55
CA ASP A 101 -3.04 -8.22 -9.92
C ASP A 101 -1.56 -7.81 -10.05
N PHE A 102 -0.68 -8.74 -10.39
CA PHE A 102 0.76 -8.45 -10.57
C PHE A 102 1.01 -7.80 -11.93
N LEU A 103 1.74 -6.69 -11.94
CA LEU A 103 2.07 -5.92 -13.16
C LEU A 103 3.44 -6.30 -13.75
N THR A 104 4.23 -7.05 -13.00
CA THR A 104 5.60 -7.45 -13.37
C THR A 104 5.79 -8.95 -13.15
N ALA A 105 6.63 -9.55 -14.00
CA ALA A 105 7.10 -10.93 -13.81
C ALA A 105 8.09 -11.01 -12.64
N ARG A 106 8.41 -12.21 -12.17
CA ARG A 106 9.53 -12.39 -11.24
C ARG A 106 10.84 -12.10 -11.98
N HIS A 107 11.72 -11.31 -11.39
CA HIS A 107 13.07 -11.04 -11.89
C HIS A 107 14.06 -10.93 -10.73
N ASP A 108 15.35 -10.94 -11.04
CA ASP A 108 16.43 -11.12 -10.06
C ASP A 108 16.55 -9.96 -9.07
N ASN A 109 16.29 -8.73 -9.51
CA ASN A 109 16.40 -7.53 -8.67
C ASN A 109 15.04 -7.13 -8.11
N PRO A 110 14.82 -7.13 -6.78
CA PRO A 110 13.54 -6.71 -6.22
C PRO A 110 13.33 -5.19 -6.35
N PRO A 111 12.09 -4.72 -6.57
CA PRO A 111 11.75 -3.32 -6.43
C PRO A 111 12.14 -2.77 -5.05
N SER A 112 12.57 -1.51 -5.00
CA SER A 112 12.83 -0.80 -3.74
C SER A 112 11.59 -0.79 -2.86
N ALA A 113 11.81 -0.88 -1.54
CA ALA A 113 10.76 -0.70 -0.53
C ALA A 113 10.22 0.74 -0.45
N ASP A 114 10.80 1.68 -1.19
CA ASP A 114 10.27 3.02 -1.38
C ASP A 114 8.91 2.98 -2.12
N ALA A 115 8.25 4.13 -2.26
CA ALA A 115 6.92 4.17 -2.84
C ALA A 115 6.93 3.96 -4.37
N VAL A 116 5.99 3.15 -4.87
CA VAL A 116 5.58 3.16 -6.28
C VAL A 116 4.69 4.38 -6.54
N VAL A 117 4.73 4.99 -7.72
CA VAL A 117 3.97 6.20 -8.03
C VAL A 117 3.22 6.05 -9.35
N PHE A 118 1.90 6.29 -9.31
CA PHE A 118 1.08 6.28 -10.52
C PHE A 118 1.23 7.59 -11.28
N SER A 119 1.17 7.51 -12.62
CA SER A 119 0.97 8.69 -13.45
C SER A 119 -0.36 9.37 -13.11
N PRO A 120 -0.51 10.69 -13.34
CA PRO A 120 -1.75 11.40 -13.04
C PRO A 120 -2.99 10.84 -13.77
N ASP A 121 -2.80 10.28 -14.96
CA ASP A 121 -3.84 9.61 -15.74
C ASP A 121 -4.04 8.13 -15.34
N GLY A 122 -3.20 7.59 -14.46
CA GLY A 122 -3.28 6.23 -13.94
C GLY A 122 -2.74 5.13 -14.85
N ARG A 123 -2.37 5.44 -16.09
CA ARG A 123 -1.98 4.44 -17.10
C ARG A 123 -0.65 3.77 -16.81
N HIS A 124 0.21 4.42 -16.05
CA HIS A 124 1.55 3.92 -15.72
C HIS A 124 1.80 3.93 -14.22
N VAL A 125 2.70 3.07 -13.79
CA VAL A 125 3.29 3.10 -12.45
C VAL A 125 4.81 3.06 -12.57
N ALA A 126 5.47 3.94 -11.82
CA ALA A 126 6.92 4.03 -11.75
C ALA A 126 7.44 3.60 -10.37
N TRP A 127 8.64 3.01 -10.34
CA TRP A 127 9.34 2.60 -9.12
C TRP A 127 10.85 2.74 -9.28
N MET A 128 11.57 2.54 -8.18
CA MET A 128 13.02 2.41 -8.19
C MET A 128 13.43 0.96 -7.97
N GLU A 129 14.47 0.53 -8.65
CA GLU A 129 15.06 -0.80 -8.51
C GLU A 129 16.57 -0.71 -8.69
N GLU A 130 17.32 -1.56 -8.00
CA GLU A 130 18.78 -1.55 -8.07
C GLU A 130 19.28 -2.37 -9.25
N VAL A 131 20.17 -1.78 -10.04
CA VAL A 131 20.88 -2.47 -11.14
C VAL A 131 22.37 -2.28 -10.91
N LYS A 132 23.07 -3.39 -10.64
CA LYS A 132 24.53 -3.41 -10.41
C LYS A 132 25.01 -2.39 -9.35
N GLY A 133 24.29 -2.26 -8.23
CA GLY A 133 24.65 -1.33 -7.15
C GLY A 133 24.08 0.09 -7.28
N PHE A 134 23.32 0.40 -8.33
CA PHE A 134 22.80 1.74 -8.59
C PHE A 134 21.28 1.75 -8.69
N ARG A 135 20.62 2.70 -8.02
CA ARG A 135 19.17 2.90 -8.15
C ARG A 135 18.83 3.44 -9.54
N GLN A 136 17.95 2.73 -10.24
CA GLN A 136 17.40 3.09 -11.53
C GLN A 136 15.89 3.30 -11.43
N LEU A 137 15.35 4.10 -12.35
CA LEU A 137 13.90 4.29 -12.49
C LEU A 137 13.33 3.32 -13.52
N TRP A 138 12.17 2.77 -13.18
CA TRP A 138 11.44 1.84 -14.02
C TRP A 138 9.99 2.28 -14.13
N VAL A 139 9.33 1.86 -15.20
CA VAL A 139 7.91 2.13 -15.46
C VAL A 139 7.27 0.93 -16.15
N THR A 140 6.01 0.69 -15.86
CA THR A 140 5.17 -0.27 -16.58
C THR A 140 3.75 0.28 -16.72
N GLU A 141 2.98 -0.28 -17.65
CA GLU A 141 1.55 -0.02 -17.78
C GLU A 141 0.77 -0.68 -16.65
N THR A 142 -0.30 -0.03 -16.19
CA THR A 142 -1.19 -0.58 -15.15
C THR A 142 -2.29 -1.47 -15.72
N GLY A 143 -2.64 -1.28 -16.99
CA GLY A 143 -3.83 -1.87 -17.61
C GLY A 143 -5.12 -1.42 -16.90
N ARG A 144 -5.17 -0.18 -16.40
CA ARG A 144 -6.28 0.41 -15.66
C ARG A 144 -6.75 1.74 -16.26
#